data_AF-B8I9Q4-F1
#
_entry.id   AF-B8I9Q4-F1
#
_cell.length_a   1.000
_cell.length_b   1.000
_cell.length_c   1.000
_cell.angle_alpha   90.00
_cell.angle_beta   90.00
_cell.angle_gamma   90.00
#
_symmetry.space_group_name_H-M   'P 1'
#
loop_
_entity.id
_entity.type
_entity.pdbx_description
1 polymer ?
#
loop_
_entity_poly.entity_id
_entity_poly.type
_entity_poly.pdbx_seq_one_letter_code
_entity_poly.pdbx_strand_id
1 'polypeptide(L)' 'MTDLPTLTPEEVRRRRKRSIAIALTLTALVAIFYVLTIAKLGPQVLNRPL' A
#
# COMPACT_ATOMS: atom_id res chain seq x y z
N MET A 1 -32.93 1.12 -18.69
CA MET A 1 -31.90 0.06 -18.76
C MET A 1 -30.55 0.78 -18.83
N THR A 2 -29.94 1.27 -17.76
CA THR A 2 -29.61 0.65 -16.47
C THR A 2 -29.80 1.63 -15.31
N ASP A 3 -30.77 1.38 -14.43
CA ASP A 3 -30.93 2.13 -13.18
C ASP A 3 -30.03 1.43 -12.15
N LEU A 4 -28.74 1.78 -12.11
CA LEU A 4 -27.83 1.22 -11.11
C LEU A 4 -28.14 1.89 -9.78
N PRO A 5 -28.49 1.14 -8.72
CA PRO A 5 -28.81 1.74 -7.44
C PRO A 5 -27.64 2.58 -6.95
N THR A 6 -27.88 3.88 -6.74
CA THR A 6 -26.91 4.80 -6.14
C THR A 6 -26.62 4.35 -4.72
N LEU A 7 -25.33 4.27 -4.36
CA LEU A 7 -24.92 3.81 -3.04
C LEU A 7 -25.45 4.71 -1.94
N THR A 8 -25.92 4.09 -0.86
CA THR A 8 -26.29 4.83 0.34
C THR A 8 -25.03 5.44 0.99
N PRO A 9 -25.17 6.54 1.76
CA PRO A 9 -24.04 7.14 2.47
C PRO A 9 -23.29 6.15 3.39
N GLU A 10 -24.01 5.17 3.96
CA GLU A 10 -23.44 4.13 4.82
C GLU A 10 -22.56 3.15 4.04
N GLU A 11 -23.00 2.73 2.85
CA GLU A 11 -22.24 1.86 1.95
C GLU A 11 -20.96 2.53 1.47
N VAL A 12 -21.04 3.82 1.10
CA VAL A 12 -19.86 4.62 0.72
C VAL A 12 -18.86 4.69 1.87
N ARG A 13 -19.34 4.91 3.11
CA ARG A 13 -18.48 4.96 4.30
C ARG A 13 -17.81 3.62 4.59
N ARG A 14 -18.52 2.50 4.46
CA ARG A 14 -17.96 1.14 4.62
C ARG A 14 -16.91 0.84 3.54
N ARG A 15 -17.17 1.21 2.28
CA ARG A 15 -16.20 1.08 1.18
C ARG A 15 -14.94 1.89 1.44
N ARG A 16 -15.06 3.17 1.81
CA ARG A 16 -13.90 4.03 2.14
C ARG A 16 -13.05 3.46 3.26
N LYS A 17 -13.66 2.94 4.34
CA LYS A 17 -12.92 2.29 5.43
C LYS A 17 -12.06 1.12 4.94
N ARG A 18 -12.62 0.27 4.06
CA ARG A 18 -11.86 -0.86 3.47
C ARG A 18 -10.73 -0.37 2.57
N SER A 19 -10.99 0.61 1.70
CA SER A 19 -9.94 1.18 0.85
C SER A 19 -8.80 1.80 1.66
N ILE A 20 -9.11 2.50 2.75
CA ILE A 20 -8.10 3.06 3.66
C ILE A 20 -7.30 1.96 4.33
N ALA A 21 -7.96 0.90 4.84
CA ALA A 21 -7.26 -0.23 5.44
C ALA A 21 -6.27 -0.86 4.44
N ILE A 22 -6.71 -1.10 3.20
CA ILE A 22 -5.84 -1.65 2.15
C ILE A 22 -4.68 -0.70 1.85
N ALA A 23 -4.93 0.60 1.69
CA ALA A 23 -3.89 1.58 1.42
C ALA A 23 -2.83 1.63 2.53
N LEU A 24 -3.27 1.60 3.79
CA LEU A 24 -2.38 1.56 4.95
C LEU A 24 -1.54 0.28 4.97
N THR A 25 -2.16 -0.89 4.73
CA THR A 25 -1.45 -2.17 4.68
C THR A 25 -0.40 -2.20 3.56
N LEU A 26 -0.78 -1.79 2.35
CA LEU A 26 0.14 -1.76 1.21
C LEU A 26 1.31 -0.79 1.44
N THR A 27 1.01 0.39 1.99
CA THR A 27 2.05 1.38 2.30
C THR A 27 3.02 0.86 3.36
N ALA A 28 2.50 0.26 4.43
CA ALA A 28 3.33 -0.33 5.48
C ALA A 28 4.22 -1.46 4.94
N LEU A 29 3.66 -2.34 4.10
CA LEU A 29 4.40 -3.43 3.46
C LEU A 29 5.56 -2.89 2.62
N VAL A 30 5.29 -1.94 1.71
CA VAL A 30 6.32 -1.32 0.85
C VAL A 30 7.39 -0.61 1.69
N ALA A 31 6.98 0.13 2.73
CA ALA A 31 7.91 0.85 3.59
C ALA A 31 8.91 -0.10 4.27
N ILE A 32 8.47 -1.26 4.76
CA ILE A 32 9.35 -2.27 5.36
C ILE A 32 10.39 -2.74 4.34
N PHE A 33 9.96 -3.13 3.13
CA PHE A 33 10.89 -3.56 2.08
C PHE A 33 11.88 -2.46 1.69
N TYR A 34 11.43 -1.22 1.59
CA TYR A 34 12.29 -0.10 1.24
C TYR A 34 13.36 0.17 2.32
N VAL A 35 12.95 0.18 3.58
CA VAL A 35 13.87 0.33 4.73
C VAL A 35 14.90 -0.80 4.73
N LEU A 36 14.46 -2.05 4.55
CA LEU A 36 15.38 -3.20 4.48
C LEU A 36 16.33 -3.12 3.29
N THR A 37 15.86 -2.63 2.15
CA THR A 37 16.68 -2.42 0.95
C THR A 37 17.81 -1.45 1.26
N ILE A 38 17.51 -0.29 1.84
CA ILE A 38 18.55 0.68 2.19
C ILE A 38 19.47 0.14 3.27
N ALA A 39 18.94 -0.44 4.34
CA ALA A 39 19.73 -0.86 5.50
C ALA A 39 20.64 -2.08 5.20
N LYS A 40 20.17 -3.03 4.38
CA LYS A 40 20.87 -4.30 4.13
C LYS A 40 21.54 -4.35 2.77
N LEU A 41 20.86 -3.88 1.71
CA LEU A 41 21.40 -3.95 0.35
C LEU A 41 22.27 -2.73 0.03
N GLY A 42 21.92 -1.53 0.50
CA GLY A 42 22.62 -0.28 0.18
C GLY A 42 24.14 -0.30 0.37
N PRO A 43 24.68 -0.67 1.56
CA PRO A 43 26.13 -0.70 1.77
C PRO A 43 26.82 -1.89 1.08
N GLN A 44 26.14 -3.02 0.94
CA GLN A 44 26.70 -4.24 0.36
C GLN A 44 26.86 -4.14 -1.16
N VAL A 45 25.94 -3.47 -1.87
CA VAL A 45 26.06 -3.28 -3.32
C VAL A 45 27.20 -2.34 -3.70
N LEU A 46 27.59 -1.42 -2.83
CA LEU A 46 28.76 -0.55 -3.03
C LEU A 46 30.09 -1.29 -2.80
N ASN A 47 30.09 -2.34 -1.96
CA ASN A 47 31.25 -3.20 -1.72
C ASN A 47 31.30 -4.38 -2.70
N ARG A 48 31.27 -4.08 -4.00
CA ARG A 48 31.48 -5.03 -5.09
C ARG A 48 32.98 -5.03 -5.45
N PRO A 49 33.72 -6.14 -5.30
CA PRO A 49 35.05 -6.24 -5.89
C PRO A 49 34.90 -6.19 -7.43
N LEU A 50 35.77 -5.41 -8.09
CA LEU A 50 35.75 -5.22 -9.55
C LEU A 50 35.91 -6.56 -10.27
#